data_AF-A0AAV7ZJU3-F1
#
_entry.id   AF-A0AAV7ZJU3-F1
#
_cell.length_a   1.000
_cell.length_b   1.000
_cell.length_c   1.000
_cell.angle_alpha   90.00
_cell.angle_beta   90.00
_cell.angle_gamma   90.00
#
_symmetry.space_group_name_H-M   'P 1'
#
loop_
_entity.id
_entity.type
_entity.pdbx_description
1 polymer ?
#
loop_
_entity_poly.entity_id
_entity_poly.type
_entity_poly.pdbx_seq_one_letter_code
_entity_poly.pdbx_strand_id
1 'polypeptide(L)'
;MDLEDSNLAIITGLRIVSKGSLILTELQNLSENIPTPFLFNQTNTDKQTFLIYKTLFIDFQFLQNRSYYESQIENNEQLKDIDEEICDSYFEVIERFYNLFESIYKYGIQINSFVKDLNEGIFITQNLESLCADPDGQQILSEMLGLFGVMLLLMDKKIQGIIRERLIVAYIRYKVNN
;
A
#
# COMPACT_ATOMS: atom_id res chain seq x y z
N MET A 1 -15.17 -5.26 -39.02
CA MET A 1 -13.86 -4.87 -38.43
C MET A 1 -14.21 -3.78 -37.45
N ASP A 2 -14.38 -4.21 -36.22
CA ASP A 2 -15.53 -3.85 -35.41
C ASP A 2 -15.23 -2.68 -34.48
N LEU A 3 -16.24 -1.87 -34.18
CA LEU A 3 -16.16 -0.77 -33.20
C LEU A 3 -15.64 -1.23 -31.82
N GLU A 4 -15.63 -2.54 -31.53
CA GLU A 4 -15.14 -3.13 -30.29
C GLU A 4 -13.62 -2.97 -30.10
N ASP A 5 -12.81 -3.08 -31.16
CA ASP A 5 -11.35 -2.93 -31.06
C ASP A 5 -10.91 -1.47 -30.94
N SER A 6 -11.71 -0.52 -31.43
CA SER A 6 -11.43 0.92 -31.33
C SER A 6 -11.60 1.48 -29.91
N ASN A 7 -12.25 0.74 -29.02
CA ASN A 7 -12.60 1.19 -27.67
C ASN A 7 -11.83 0.45 -26.56
N LEU A 8 -10.99 -0.53 -26.91
CA LEU A 8 -10.36 -1.40 -25.92
C LEU A 8 -9.36 -0.66 -25.03
N ALA A 9 -8.59 0.30 -25.57
CA ALA A 9 -7.62 1.05 -24.78
C ALA A 9 -8.33 2.02 -23.81
N ILE A 10 -9.40 2.67 -24.27
CA ILE A 10 -10.27 3.52 -23.43
C ILE A 10 -10.91 2.70 -22.30
N ILE A 11 -11.52 1.55 -22.61
CA ILE A 11 -12.13 0.67 -21.58
C ILE A 11 -11.08 0.19 -20.58
N THR A 12 -9.91 -0.22 -21.06
CA THR A 12 -8.80 -0.65 -20.20
C THR A 12 -8.35 0.50 -19.31
N GLY A 13 -8.26 1.70 -19.88
CA GLY A 13 -7.89 2.89 -19.14
C GLY A 13 -8.88 3.27 -18.05
N LEU A 14 -10.19 3.25 -18.36
CA LEU A 14 -11.26 3.48 -17.38
C LEU A 14 -11.23 2.48 -16.23
N ARG A 15 -10.91 1.20 -16.50
CA ARG A 15 -10.76 0.18 -15.45
C ARG A 15 -9.59 0.51 -14.51
N ILE A 16 -8.47 1.01 -15.05
CA ILE A 16 -7.34 1.46 -14.23
C ILE A 16 -7.80 2.65 -13.38
N VAL A 17 -8.35 3.71 -13.97
CA VAL A 17 -8.88 4.87 -13.22
C VAL A 17 -9.83 4.44 -12.10
N SER A 18 -10.79 3.56 -12.39
CA SER A 18 -11.75 3.04 -11.41
C SER A 18 -11.07 2.32 -10.24
N LYS A 19 -10.07 1.47 -10.51
CA LYS A 19 -9.25 0.85 -9.45
C LYS A 19 -8.51 1.90 -8.63
N GLY A 20 -8.01 2.96 -9.26
CA GLY A 20 -7.34 4.04 -8.57
C GLY A 20 -8.25 4.73 -7.56
N SER A 21 -9.49 5.01 -7.93
CA SER A 21 -10.48 5.59 -7.00
C SER A 21 -10.79 4.68 -5.81
N LEU A 22 -10.86 3.36 -6.03
CA LEU A 22 -11.03 2.38 -4.95
C LEU A 22 -9.85 2.37 -3.98
N ILE A 23 -8.61 2.35 -4.51
CA ILE A 23 -7.39 2.40 -3.70
C ILE A 23 -7.34 3.69 -2.88
N LEU A 24 -7.70 4.83 -3.47
CA LEU A 24 -7.69 6.12 -2.76
C LEU A 24 -8.73 6.16 -1.64
N THR A 25 -9.90 5.56 -1.86
CA THR A 25 -10.94 5.44 -0.83
C THR A 25 -10.46 4.57 0.34
N GLU A 26 -9.86 3.43 0.06
CA GLU A 26 -9.30 2.56 1.10
C GLU A 26 -8.13 3.22 1.84
N LEU A 27 -7.27 3.97 1.12
CA LEU A 27 -6.20 4.77 1.73
C LEU A 27 -6.75 5.77 2.74
N GLN A 28 -7.81 6.49 2.39
CA GLN A 28 -8.45 7.44 3.30
C GLN A 28 -9.02 6.72 4.53
N ASN A 29 -9.81 5.66 4.32
CA ASN A 29 -10.41 4.89 5.40
C ASN A 29 -9.36 4.33 6.37
N LEU A 30 -8.33 3.66 5.86
CA LEU A 30 -7.29 3.08 6.70
C LEU A 30 -6.45 4.17 7.39
N SER A 31 -6.20 5.29 6.73
CA SER A 31 -5.42 6.37 7.35
C SER A 31 -6.08 6.98 8.59
N GLU A 32 -7.39 6.87 8.72
CA GLU A 32 -8.16 7.31 9.90
C GLU A 32 -8.26 6.22 10.98
N ASN A 33 -7.88 4.98 10.65
CA ASN A 33 -8.02 3.79 11.49
C ASN A 33 -6.69 3.05 11.69
N ILE A 34 -5.58 3.79 11.78
CA ILE A 34 -4.28 3.22 12.13
C ILE A 34 -4.36 2.67 13.57
N PRO A 35 -4.00 1.40 13.83
CA PRO A 35 -4.07 0.84 15.17
C PRO A 35 -3.23 1.64 16.16
N THR A 36 -3.79 1.91 17.33
CA THR A 36 -3.14 2.74 18.35
C THR A 36 -1.76 2.24 18.78
N PRO A 37 -1.46 0.92 18.84
CA PRO A 37 -0.12 0.46 19.19
C PRO A 37 0.97 0.90 18.22
N PHE A 38 0.63 1.27 16.98
CA PHE A 38 1.61 1.75 15.98
C PHE A 38 1.86 3.27 16.04
N LEU A 39 1.03 4.02 16.78
CA LEU A 39 1.11 5.48 16.92
C LEU A 39 1.99 5.94 18.10
N PHE A 40 2.66 5.00 18.77
CA PHE A 40 3.53 5.30 19.89
C PHE A 40 4.74 6.15 19.49
N ASN A 41 5.06 7.12 20.34
CA ASN A 41 6.25 7.94 20.24
C ASN A 41 6.73 8.34 21.64
N GLN A 42 7.93 8.93 21.71
CA GLN A 42 8.57 9.30 22.96
C GLN A 42 7.81 10.36 23.77
N THR A 43 6.90 11.10 23.15
CA THR A 43 6.18 12.23 23.75
C THR A 43 4.78 11.87 24.24
N ASN A 44 4.14 10.87 23.63
CA ASN A 44 2.73 10.54 23.89
C ASN A 44 2.53 9.23 24.66
N THR A 45 3.60 8.47 24.91
CA THR A 45 3.54 7.14 25.52
C THR A 45 4.38 7.13 26.78
N ASP A 46 3.92 6.45 27.83
CA ASP A 46 4.73 6.25 29.03
C ASP A 46 6.01 5.46 28.70
N LYS A 47 7.05 5.63 29.51
CA LYS A 47 8.37 5.08 29.21
C LYS A 47 8.37 3.55 29.11
N GLN A 48 7.54 2.86 29.88
CA GLN A 48 7.54 1.38 29.89
C GLN A 48 6.85 0.86 28.64
N THR A 49 5.65 1.34 28.33
CA THR A 49 4.91 0.98 27.12
C THR A 49 5.68 1.35 25.85
N PHE A 50 6.35 2.50 25.84
CA PHE A 50 7.20 2.91 24.72
C PHE A 50 8.32 1.89 24.46
N LEU A 51 8.99 1.38 25.49
CA LEU A 51 10.07 0.40 25.36
C LEU A 51 9.55 -0.97 24.88
N ILE A 52 8.36 -1.39 25.34
CA ILE A 52 7.70 -2.60 24.88
C ILE A 52 7.38 -2.48 23.39
N TYR A 53 6.62 -1.46 23.00
CA TYR A 53 6.22 -1.24 21.61
C TYR A 53 7.39 -1.00 20.68
N LYS A 54 8.47 -0.35 21.14
CA LYS A 54 9.70 -0.21 20.35
C LYS A 54 10.35 -1.56 20.06
N THR A 55 10.27 -2.51 20.99
CA THR A 55 10.82 -3.85 20.83
C THR A 55 9.93 -4.71 19.90
N LEU A 56 8.62 -4.55 19.97
CA LEU A 56 7.66 -5.32 19.16
C LEU A 56 7.50 -4.79 17.72
N PHE A 57 7.36 -3.48 17.57
CA PHE A 57 7.15 -2.80 16.28
C PHE A 57 8.48 -2.30 15.72
N ILE A 58 9.20 -3.23 15.13
CA ILE A 58 10.49 -3.01 14.49
C ILE A 58 10.26 -2.50 13.07
N ASP A 59 11.13 -1.62 12.62
CA ASP A 59 11.15 -1.11 11.25
C ASP A 59 11.86 -2.09 10.30
N PHE A 60 12.25 -1.66 9.09
CA PHE A 60 12.91 -2.54 8.13
C PHE A 60 14.26 -3.12 8.60
N GLN A 61 14.84 -2.67 9.72
CA GLN A 61 15.99 -3.33 10.34
C GLN A 61 15.69 -4.80 10.71
N PHE A 62 14.42 -5.15 10.93
CA PHE A 62 14.00 -6.54 11.14
C PHE A 62 14.43 -7.45 10.00
N LEU A 63 14.30 -7.00 8.74
CA LEU A 63 14.60 -7.81 7.55
C LEU A 63 16.08 -8.18 7.45
N GLN A 64 16.96 -7.39 8.06
CA GLN A 64 18.40 -7.64 8.08
C GLN A 64 18.83 -8.50 9.27
N ASN A 65 18.14 -8.40 10.41
CA ASN A 65 18.55 -9.00 11.68
C ASN A 65 17.44 -9.83 12.33
N ARG A 66 16.71 -10.60 11.53
CA ARG A 66 15.50 -11.33 11.93
C ARG A 66 15.68 -12.14 13.21
N SER A 67 16.69 -13.01 13.26
CA SER A 67 16.95 -13.89 14.40
C SER A 67 17.25 -13.13 15.70
N TYR A 68 17.92 -11.97 15.61
CA TYR A 68 18.17 -11.14 16.79
C TYR A 68 16.85 -10.66 17.39
N TYR A 69 15.97 -10.08 16.57
CA TYR A 69 14.70 -9.55 17.04
C TYR A 69 13.73 -10.63 17.50
N GLU A 70 13.62 -11.75 16.77
CA GLU A 70 12.80 -12.89 17.19
C GLU A 70 13.28 -13.43 18.54
N SER A 71 14.59 -13.59 18.74
CA SER A 71 15.13 -14.05 20.03
C SER A 71 14.83 -13.10 21.20
N GLN A 72 14.75 -11.78 20.98
CA GLN A 72 14.40 -10.83 22.04
C GLN A 72 12.96 -11.03 22.53
N ILE A 73 12.04 -11.29 21.59
CA ILE A 73 10.63 -11.54 21.89
C ILE A 73 10.48 -12.95 22.49
N GLU A 74 11.15 -13.94 21.92
CA GLU A 74 11.07 -15.34 22.35
C GLU A 74 11.60 -15.59 23.76
N ASN A 75 12.56 -14.80 24.23
CA ASN A 75 13.15 -14.95 25.56
C ASN A 75 12.43 -14.13 26.64
N ASN A 76 11.36 -13.42 26.30
CA ASN A 76 10.61 -12.58 27.23
C ASN A 76 9.11 -12.91 27.19
N GLU A 77 8.62 -13.58 28.23
CA GLU A 77 7.22 -14.02 28.35
C GLU A 77 6.23 -12.86 28.22
N GLN A 78 6.50 -11.72 28.86
CA GLN A 78 5.64 -10.54 28.75
C GLN A 78 5.58 -9.99 27.30
N LEU A 79 6.68 -10.04 26.55
CA LEU A 79 6.66 -9.58 25.16
C LEU A 79 5.88 -10.54 24.26
N LYS A 80 5.94 -11.85 24.51
CA LYS A 80 5.14 -12.83 23.77
C LYS A 80 3.65 -12.61 23.96
N ASP A 81 3.21 -12.51 25.21
CA ASP A 81 1.79 -12.37 25.54
C ASP A 81 1.19 -11.13 24.84
N ILE A 82 1.93 -10.02 24.87
CA ILE A 82 1.51 -8.76 24.23
C ILE A 82 1.56 -8.87 22.69
N ASP A 83 2.58 -9.52 22.12
CA ASP A 83 2.69 -9.71 20.67
C ASP A 83 1.57 -10.61 20.11
N GLU A 84 1.19 -11.64 20.86
CA GLU A 84 0.05 -12.52 20.55
C GLU A 84 -1.28 -11.76 20.64
N GLU A 85 -1.51 -10.99 21.71
CA GLU A 85 -2.70 -10.14 21.87
C GLU A 85 -2.84 -9.14 20.71
N ILE A 86 -1.73 -8.52 20.29
CA ILE A 86 -1.72 -7.59 19.15
C ILE A 86 -2.04 -8.32 17.85
N CYS A 87 -1.46 -9.51 17.63
CA CYS A 87 -1.74 -10.32 16.45
C CYS A 87 -3.24 -10.64 16.39
N ASP A 88 -3.81 -11.20 17.45
CA ASP A 88 -5.22 -11.58 17.51
C ASP A 88 -6.16 -10.40 17.31
N SER A 89 -5.80 -9.24 17.86
CA SER A 89 -6.67 -8.04 17.82
C SER A 89 -6.57 -7.25 16.52
N TYR A 90 -5.41 -7.24 15.86
CA TYR A 90 -5.11 -6.30 14.77
C TYR A 90 -4.63 -6.94 13.47
N PHE A 91 -4.48 -8.27 13.39
CA PHE A 91 -3.96 -8.91 12.18
C PHE A 91 -4.77 -8.57 10.92
N GLU A 92 -6.11 -8.59 11.00
CA GLU A 92 -6.97 -8.27 9.86
C GLU A 92 -6.73 -6.85 9.32
N VAL A 93 -6.63 -5.86 10.21
CA VAL A 93 -6.39 -4.48 9.78
C VAL A 93 -4.94 -4.29 9.28
N ILE A 94 -3.97 -4.97 9.88
CA ILE A 94 -2.57 -4.98 9.42
C ILE A 94 -2.49 -5.57 8.00
N GLU A 95 -3.19 -6.66 7.72
CA GLU A 95 -3.27 -7.25 6.38
C GLU A 95 -3.90 -6.30 5.38
N ARG A 96 -4.96 -5.57 5.76
CA ARG A 96 -5.56 -4.53 4.91
C ARG A 96 -4.57 -3.41 4.57
N PHE A 97 -3.75 -2.95 5.53
CA PHE A 97 -2.67 -1.99 5.25
C PHE A 97 -1.64 -2.53 4.27
N TYR A 98 -1.21 -3.79 4.45
CA TYR A 98 -0.29 -4.43 3.52
C TYR A 98 -0.87 -4.48 2.10
N ASN A 99 -2.11 -4.95 1.96
CA ASN A 99 -2.81 -5.03 0.68
C ASN A 99 -3.00 -3.65 0.04
N LEU A 100 -3.25 -2.60 0.83
CA LEU A 100 -3.31 -1.22 0.35
C LEU A 100 -1.96 -0.78 -0.25
N PHE A 101 -0.85 -0.96 0.47
CA PHE A 101 0.48 -0.58 -0.01
C PHE A 101 0.86 -1.35 -1.28
N GLU A 102 0.58 -2.65 -1.30
CA GLU A 102 0.79 -3.49 -2.47
C GLU A 102 -0.07 -3.03 -3.66
N SER A 103 -1.33 -2.64 -3.41
CA SER A 103 -2.23 -2.14 -4.44
C SER A 103 -1.76 -0.82 -5.04
N ILE A 104 -1.24 0.11 -4.24
CA ILE A 104 -0.64 1.37 -4.72
C ILE A 104 0.57 1.07 -5.62
N TYR A 105 1.44 0.15 -5.21
CA TYR A 105 2.58 -0.27 -6.02
C TYR A 105 2.14 -0.91 -7.35
N LYS A 106 1.19 -1.86 -7.30
CA LYS A 106 0.61 -2.52 -8.48
C LYS A 106 -0.11 -1.54 -9.40
N TYR A 107 -0.68 -0.46 -8.86
CA TYR A 107 -1.31 0.59 -9.65
C TYR A 107 -0.29 1.30 -10.54
N GLY A 108 0.85 1.71 -9.99
CA GLY A 108 1.94 2.30 -10.76
C GLY A 108 2.49 1.36 -11.84
N ILE A 109 2.63 0.06 -11.54
CA ILE A 109 2.99 -0.95 -12.54
C ILE A 109 1.93 -1.01 -13.65
N GLN A 110 0.64 -1.06 -13.30
CA GLN A 110 -0.45 -1.13 -14.29
C GLN A 110 -0.46 0.08 -15.23
N ILE A 111 -0.20 1.30 -14.73
CA ILE A 111 -0.05 2.49 -15.57
C ILE A 111 1.13 2.33 -16.53
N ASN A 112 2.30 1.93 -16.03
CA ASN A 112 3.49 1.73 -16.87
C ASN A 112 3.28 0.67 -17.95
N SER A 113 2.65 -0.46 -17.59
CA SER A 113 2.28 -1.51 -18.53
C SER A 113 1.30 -0.99 -19.59
N PHE A 114 0.26 -0.27 -19.20
CA PHE A 114 -0.71 0.30 -20.14
C PHE A 114 -0.05 1.26 -21.15
N VAL A 115 0.83 2.15 -20.70
CA VAL A 115 1.57 3.07 -21.58
C VAL A 115 2.52 2.30 -22.51
N LYS A 116 3.17 1.24 -22.00
CA LYS A 116 4.00 0.37 -22.81
C LYS A 116 3.19 -0.32 -23.91
N ASP A 117 2.04 -0.90 -23.55
CA ASP A 117 1.15 -1.60 -24.47
C ASP A 117 0.63 -0.66 -25.59
N LEU A 118 0.34 0.62 -25.26
CA LEU A 118 -0.01 1.66 -26.24
C LEU A 118 1.14 1.96 -27.22
N ASN A 119 2.38 1.99 -26.74
CA ASN A 119 3.55 2.29 -27.59
C ASN A 119 3.97 1.09 -28.45
N GLU A 120 3.78 -0.13 -27.95
CA GLU A 120 4.07 -1.37 -28.68
C GLU A 120 2.97 -1.74 -29.69
N GLY A 121 1.90 -0.95 -29.78
CA GLY A 121 0.81 -1.15 -30.74
C GLY A 121 -0.07 -2.36 -30.40
N ILE A 122 -0.13 -2.76 -29.13
CA ILE A 122 -1.01 -3.84 -28.67
C ILE A 122 -2.47 -3.47 -28.92
N PHE A 123 -2.80 -2.19 -28.74
CA PHE A 123 -4.07 -1.63 -29.17
C PHE A 123 -3.97 -1.25 -30.65
N ILE A 124 -4.44 -2.15 -31.53
CA ILE A 124 -4.29 -2.07 -33.00
C ILE A 124 -4.72 -0.70 -33.58
N THR A 125 -5.74 -0.10 -32.97
CA THR A 125 -6.41 1.13 -33.43
C THR A 125 -5.96 2.38 -32.68
N GLN A 126 -5.32 2.25 -31.52
CA GLN A 126 -5.00 3.38 -30.63
C GLN A 126 -3.55 3.28 -30.15
N ASN A 127 -2.78 4.33 -30.37
CA ASN A 127 -1.48 4.55 -29.74
C ASN A 127 -1.55 5.74 -28.77
N LEU A 128 -0.46 5.99 -28.06
CA LEU A 128 -0.39 7.07 -27.07
C LEU A 128 -0.74 8.45 -27.68
N GLU A 129 -0.25 8.73 -28.89
CA GLU A 129 -0.49 10.02 -29.58
C GLU A 129 -1.96 10.20 -29.93
N SER A 130 -2.60 9.16 -30.49
CA SER A 130 -4.01 9.17 -30.84
C SER A 130 -4.92 9.27 -29.62
N LEU A 131 -4.55 8.60 -28.51
CA LEU A 131 -5.30 8.67 -27.26
C LEU A 131 -5.14 10.04 -26.61
N CYS A 132 -3.96 10.65 -26.72
CA CYS A 132 -3.73 12.04 -26.33
C CYS A 132 -4.38 13.06 -27.28
N ALA A 133 -4.79 12.69 -28.50
CA ALA A 133 -5.53 13.60 -29.38
C ALA A 133 -7.04 13.60 -29.10
N ASP A 134 -7.53 12.54 -28.47
CA ASP A 134 -8.92 12.35 -28.06
C ASP A 134 -9.18 12.94 -26.66
N PRO A 135 -10.19 13.81 -26.46
CA PRO A 135 -10.49 14.40 -25.15
C PRO A 135 -10.71 13.37 -24.04
N ASP A 136 -11.41 12.27 -24.33
CA ASP A 136 -11.68 11.21 -23.34
C ASP A 136 -10.38 10.48 -22.98
N GLY A 137 -9.55 10.16 -23.97
CA GLY A 137 -8.22 9.61 -23.77
C GLY A 137 -7.29 10.51 -22.95
N GLN A 138 -7.26 11.82 -23.24
CA GLN A 138 -6.50 12.80 -22.44
C GLN A 138 -6.95 12.83 -20.98
N GLN A 139 -8.27 12.83 -20.75
CA GLN A 139 -8.83 12.81 -19.40
C GLN A 139 -8.38 11.55 -18.66
N ILE A 140 -8.53 10.37 -19.26
CA ILE A 140 -8.15 9.09 -18.65
C ILE A 140 -6.67 9.06 -18.25
N LEU A 141 -5.77 9.46 -19.16
CA LEU A 141 -4.33 9.49 -18.90
C LEU A 141 -3.98 10.45 -17.76
N SER A 142 -4.62 11.63 -17.76
CA SER A 142 -4.42 12.65 -16.73
C SER A 142 -4.94 12.19 -15.37
N GLU A 143 -6.11 11.54 -15.34
CA GLU A 143 -6.70 11.01 -14.12
C GLU A 143 -5.88 9.87 -13.52
N MET A 144 -5.37 8.93 -14.32
CA MET A 144 -4.49 7.87 -13.82
C MET A 144 -3.27 8.42 -13.08
N LEU A 145 -2.56 9.36 -13.71
CA LEU A 145 -1.36 9.97 -13.14
C LEU A 145 -1.72 10.84 -11.93
N GLY A 146 -2.81 11.60 -12.03
CA GLY A 146 -3.33 12.42 -10.93
C GLY A 146 -3.67 11.58 -9.70
N LEU A 147 -4.42 10.49 -9.88
CA LEU A 147 -4.78 9.55 -8.83
C LEU A 147 -3.54 8.93 -8.19
N PHE A 148 -2.58 8.47 -9.00
CA PHE A 148 -1.34 7.90 -8.47
C PHE A 148 -0.54 8.93 -7.65
N GLY A 149 -0.39 10.15 -8.16
CA GLY A 149 0.26 11.23 -7.44
C GLY A 149 -0.43 11.56 -6.12
N VAL A 150 -1.76 11.64 -6.12
CA VAL A 150 -2.55 11.85 -4.90
C VAL A 150 -2.38 10.72 -3.91
N MET A 151 -2.37 9.45 -4.34
CA MET A 151 -2.11 8.31 -3.46
C MET A 151 -0.76 8.43 -2.75
N LEU A 152 0.31 8.73 -3.50
CA LEU A 152 1.66 8.85 -2.95
C LEU A 152 1.75 9.99 -1.93
N LEU A 153 1.23 11.17 -2.29
CA LEU A 153 1.24 12.35 -1.42
C LEU A 153 0.37 12.16 -0.17
N LEU A 154 -0.82 11.58 -0.33
CA LEU A 154 -1.75 11.36 0.77
C LEU A 154 -1.23 10.29 1.72
N MET A 155 -0.67 9.20 1.19
CA MET A 155 -0.02 8.16 1.99
C MET A 155 1.10 8.76 2.83
N ASP A 156 1.98 9.57 2.24
CA ASP A 156 3.08 10.18 2.99
C ASP A 156 2.61 11.16 4.07
N LYS A 157 1.58 11.97 3.74
CA LYS A 157 0.99 12.94 4.67
C LYS A 157 0.27 12.29 5.85
N LYS A 158 -0.43 11.18 5.61
CA LYS A 158 -1.35 10.58 6.58
C LYS A 158 -0.76 9.37 7.31
N ILE A 159 0.16 8.64 6.67
CA ILE A 159 0.78 7.43 7.21
C ILE A 159 2.29 7.61 7.15
N GLN A 160 2.87 8.09 8.25
CA GLN A 160 4.30 8.39 8.33
C GLN A 160 5.15 7.17 7.92
N GLY A 161 6.33 7.42 7.33
CA GLY A 161 7.28 6.38 6.90
C GLY A 161 7.47 5.27 7.93
N ILE A 162 7.82 5.64 9.15
CA ILE A 162 8.07 4.68 10.24
C ILE A 162 6.85 3.80 10.57
N ILE A 163 5.64 4.33 10.45
CA ILE A 163 4.40 3.58 10.71
C ILE A 163 4.20 2.55 9.59
N ARG A 164 4.41 2.94 8.32
CA ARG A 164 4.33 2.03 7.18
C ARG A 164 5.30 0.87 7.30
N GLU A 165 6.55 1.16 7.65
CA GLU A 165 7.59 0.14 7.84
C GLU A 165 7.18 -0.87 8.93
N ARG A 166 6.75 -0.37 10.08
CA ARG A 166 6.28 -1.21 11.19
C ARG A 166 5.08 -2.06 10.81
N LEU A 167 4.10 -1.51 10.11
CA LEU A 167 2.92 -2.26 9.64
C LEU A 167 3.32 -3.39 8.68
N ILE A 168 4.22 -3.11 7.74
CA ILE A 168 4.72 -4.12 6.79
C ILE A 168 5.50 -5.22 7.54
N VAL A 169 6.37 -4.84 8.48
CA VAL A 169 7.13 -5.81 9.27
C VAL A 169 6.22 -6.64 10.16
N ALA A 170 5.24 -6.03 10.83
CA ALA A 170 4.25 -6.75 11.62
C ALA A 170 3.49 -7.77 10.76
N TYR A 171 3.03 -7.39 9.56
CA TYR A 171 2.41 -8.32 8.63
C TYR A 171 3.32 -9.51 8.29
N ILE A 172 4.59 -9.25 7.95
CA ILE A 172 5.56 -10.29 7.61
C ILE A 172 5.79 -11.23 8.81
N ARG A 173 5.91 -10.69 10.02
CA ARG A 173 6.08 -11.47 11.25
C ARG A 173 4.87 -12.37 11.51
N TYR A 174 3.67 -11.80 11.51
CA TYR A 174 2.45 -12.53 11.86
C TYR A 174 2.00 -13.52 10.78
N LYS A 175 2.22 -13.19 9.50
CA LYS A 175 1.87 -14.11 8.40
C LYS A 175 2.75 -15.36 8.35
N VAL A 176 4.00 -15.29 8.82
CA VAL A 176 4.87 -16.48 8.90
C VAL A 176 4.45 -17.41 10.05
N ASN A 177 3.77 -16.87 11.06
CA ASN A 177 3.36 -17.60 12.26
C ASN A 177 1.93 -18.16 12.18
N ASN A 178 1.16 -17.81 11.14
CA ASN A 178 -0.18 -18.31 10.82
C ASN A 178 -0.15 -19.23 9.59
#